data_AF-A0A9W6PWY3-F1
#
_entry.id   AF-A0A9W6PWY3-F1
#
_cell.length_a   1.000
_cell.length_b   1.000
_cell.length_c   1.000
_cell.angle_alpha   90.00
_cell.angle_beta   90.00
_cell.angle_gamma   90.00
#
_symmetry.space_group_name_H-M   'P 1'
#
loop_
_entity.id
_entity.type
_entity.pdbx_description
1 polymer ?
#
loop_
_entity_poly.entity_id
_entity_poly.type
_entity_poly.pdbx_seq_one_letter_code
_entity_poly.pdbx_strand_id
1 'polypeptide(L)' 'MSPYLAAWIFWILMFFAIELPAVFNRKSGDTLSELVWGVFAVRGKPFGWQLRRLVLVLGLGWLVAHFLSGGRI' A
#
# COMPACT_ATOMS: atom_id res chain seq x y z
N MET A 1 15.18 22.89 1.77
CA MET A 1 14.24 21.80 2.11
C MET A 1 15.01 20.63 2.71
N SER A 2 14.43 19.85 3.62
CA SER A 2 15.05 18.62 4.13
C SER A 2 15.25 17.60 2.99
N PRO A 3 16.39 16.91 2.88
CA PRO A 3 16.59 15.83 1.90
C PRO A 3 15.52 14.74 1.98
N TYR A 4 15.05 14.41 3.19
CA TYR A 4 13.97 13.45 3.39
C TYR A 4 12.63 13.97 2.89
N LEU A 5 12.34 15.26 3.06
CA LEU A 5 11.13 15.85 2.50
C LEU A 5 11.14 15.79 0.96
N ALA A 6 12.28 16.06 0.34
CA ALA A 6 12.43 15.93 -1.11
C ALA A 6 12.22 14.48 -1.57
N ALA A 7 12.77 13.50 -0.85
CA ALA A 7 12.57 12.08 -1.14
C ALA A 7 11.09 11.67 -1.05
N TRP A 8 10.36 12.14 -0.03
CA TRP A 8 8.93 11.89 0.10
C TRP A 8 8.12 12.51 -1.03
N ILE A 9 8.41 13.76 -1.42
CA ILE A 9 7.76 14.41 -2.55
C ILE A 9 8.00 13.63 -3.84
N PHE A 10 9.25 13.25 -4.11
CA PHE A 10 9.61 12.48 -5.28
C PHE A 10 8.88 11.12 -5.30
N TRP A 11 8.82 10.44 -4.16
CA TRP A 11 8.09 9.17 -4.04
C TRP A 11 6.59 9.33 -4.35
N ILE A 12 5.94 10.39 -3.84
CA ILE A 12 4.53 10.69 -4.13
C ILE A 12 4.33 10.98 -5.63
N LEU A 13 5.21 11.77 -6.24
CA LEU A 13 5.15 12.05 -7.67
C LEU A 13 5.33 10.78 -8.51
N MET A 14 6.25 9.89 -8.11
CA MET A 14 6.41 8.59 -8.74
C MET A 14 5.15 7.72 -8.60
N PHE A 15 4.52 7.70 -7.42
CA PHE A 15 3.26 6.99 -7.22
C PHE A 15 2.21 7.46 -8.22
N PHE A 16 1.99 8.78 -8.35
CA PHE A 16 1.03 9.31 -9.32
C PHE A 16 1.42 9.04 -10.77
N ALA A 17 2.71 9.13 -11.11
CA ALA A 17 3.18 8.87 -12.47
C ALA A 17 2.92 7.42 -12.93
N ILE A 18 2.89 6.47 -12.00
CA ILE A 18 2.61 5.05 -12.27
C ILE A 18 1.11 4.75 -12.18
N GLU A 19 0.47 5.16 -11.09
CA GLU A 19 -0.91 4.79 -10.78
C GLU A 19 -1.92 5.49 -11.71
N LEU A 20 -1.70 6.77 -12.07
CA LEU A 20 -2.64 7.49 -12.93
C LEU A 20 -2.81 6.82 -14.30
N PRO A 21 -1.74 6.56 -15.09
CA PRO A 21 -1.88 5.82 -16.33
C PRO A 21 -2.47 4.43 -16.13
N ALA A 22 -2.11 3.70 -15.07
CA ALA A 22 -2.64 2.37 -14.79
C ALA A 22 -4.17 2.39 -14.61
N VAL A 23 -4.68 3.36 -13.85
CA VAL A 23 -6.13 3.56 -13.64
C VAL A 23 -6.86 3.89 -14.94
N PHE A 24 -6.26 4.69 -15.84
CA PHE A 24 -6.86 5.01 -17.13
C PHE A 24 -6.76 3.86 -18.14
N ASN A 25 -5.66 3.11 -18.13
CA ASN A 25 -5.43 1.97 -19.02
C ASN A 25 -6.31 0.76 -18.66
N ARG A 26 -6.75 0.66 -17.40
CA ARG A 26 -7.65 -0.40 -16.88
C ARG A 26 -7.19 -1.83 -17.19
N LYS A 27 -5.88 -2.03 -17.33
CA LYS A 27 -5.30 -3.36 -17.52
C LYS A 27 -5.19 -4.04 -16.15
N SER A 28 -5.63 -5.29 -16.10
CA SER A 28 -5.58 -6.09 -14.88
C SER A 28 -4.13 -6.29 -14.43
N GLY A 29 -3.82 -5.89 -13.19
CA GLY A 29 -2.52 -6.09 -12.57
C GLY A 29 -1.58 -4.87 -12.62
N ASP A 30 -2.00 -3.77 -13.24
CA ASP A 30 -1.15 -2.58 -13.40
C ASP A 30 -1.22 -1.65 -12.18
N THR A 31 -2.25 -1.74 -11.34
CA THR A 31 -2.45 -0.81 -10.21
C THR A 31 -1.80 -1.31 -8.91
N LEU A 32 -1.35 -0.39 -8.07
CA LEU A 32 -0.84 -0.72 -6.73
C LEU A 32 -1.90 -1.44 -5.90
N SER A 33 -3.17 -1.05 -6.03
CA SER A 33 -4.28 -1.70 -5.32
C SER A 33 -4.39 -3.19 -5.69
N GLU A 34 -4.24 -3.53 -6.97
CA GLU A 34 -4.26 -4.92 -7.42
C GLU A 34 -3.04 -5.71 -6.94
N LEU A 35 -1.87 -5.09 -6.92
CA LEU A 35 -0.67 -5.68 -6.33
C LEU A 35 -0.90 -5.99 -4.84
N VAL A 36 -1.41 -5.02 -4.07
CA VAL A 36 -1.75 -5.19 -2.65
C VAL A 36 -2.77 -6.30 -2.45
N TRP A 37 -3.82 -6.36 -3.27
CA TRP A 37 -4.80 -7.44 -3.21
C TRP A 37 -4.20 -8.80 -3.52
N GLY A 38 -3.28 -8.86 -4.49
CA GLY A 38 -2.50 -10.03 -4.83
C GLY A 38 -1.63 -10.50 -3.66
N VAL A 39 -0.90 -9.59 -3.02
CA VAL A 39 0.01 -9.84 -1.89
C VAL A 39 -0.71 -10.23 -0.61
N PHE A 40 -1.90 -9.71 -0.34
CA PHE A 40 -2.64 -10.01 0.88
C PHE A 40 -3.82 -10.97 0.69
N ALA A 41 -3.92 -11.58 -0.50
CA ALA A 41 -5.00 -12.50 -0.86
C ALA A 41 -6.39 -11.91 -0.58
N VAL A 42 -6.58 -10.61 -0.86
CA VAL A 42 -7.87 -9.93 -0.67
C VAL A 42 -8.93 -10.56 -1.57
N ARG A 43 -8.53 -10.96 -2.79
CA ARG A 43 -9.35 -11.75 -3.73
C ARG A 43 -8.87 -13.20 -3.73
N GLY A 44 -9.81 -14.15 -3.72
CA GLY A 44 -9.53 -15.59 -3.67
C GLY A 44 -9.11 -16.12 -2.29
N LYS A 45 -8.85 -17.43 -2.21
CA LYS A 45 -8.45 -18.14 -0.97
C LYS A 45 -7.28 -19.10 -1.21
N PRO A 46 -6.12 -18.62 -1.72
CA PRO A 46 -4.92 -19.46 -1.86
C PRO A 46 -4.38 -19.91 -0.50
N PHE A 47 -3.46 -20.88 -0.47
CA PHE A 47 -2.83 -21.32 0.77
C PHE A 47 -2.27 -20.12 1.58
N GLY A 48 -2.51 -20.11 2.89
CA GLY A 48 -2.09 -19.04 3.78
C GLY A 48 -2.89 -17.73 3.70
N TRP A 49 -4.03 -17.68 2.98
CA TRP A 49 -4.83 -16.45 2.83
C TRP A 49 -5.25 -15.82 4.16
N GLN A 50 -5.54 -16.61 5.19
CA GLN A 50 -5.92 -16.10 6.51
C GLN A 50 -4.77 -15.32 7.16
N LEU A 51 -3.57 -15.90 7.17
CA LEU A 51 -2.38 -15.24 7.72
C LEU A 51 -2.05 -13.97 6.95
N ARG A 52 -2.10 -14.01 5.62
CA ARG A 52 -1.84 -12.83 4.77
C ARG A 52 -2.81 -11.68 5.11
N ARG A 53 -4.10 -11.96 5.21
CA ARG A 53 -5.10 -10.95 5.62
C ARG A 53 -4.92 -10.49 7.06
N LEU A 54 -4.57 -11.39 7.97
CA LEU A 54 -4.30 -11.05 9.37
C LEU A 54 -3.12 -10.07 9.46
N VAL A 55 -2.02 -10.33 8.75
CA VAL A 55 -0.86 -9.43 8.67
C VAL A 55 -1.27 -8.07 8.11
N LEU A 56 -2.10 -8.02 7.07
CA LEU A 56 -2.60 -6.75 6.53
C LEU A 56 -3.38 -5.95 7.59
N VAL A 57 -4.33 -6.58 8.27
CA VAL A 57 -5.16 -5.89 9.27
C VAL A 57 -4.34 -5.42 10.45
N LEU A 58 -3.47 -6.27 11.00
CA LEU A 58 -2.62 -5.90 12.12
C LEU A 58 -1.63 -4.80 11.73
N GLY A 59 -1.01 -4.90 10.55
CA GLY A 59 -0.07 -3.91 10.06
C GLY A 59 -0.72 -2.55 9.82
N LEU A 60 -1.89 -2.50 9.18
CA LEU A 60 -2.63 -1.25 8.97
C LEU A 60 -3.17 -0.68 10.29
N GLY A 61 -3.70 -1.53 11.17
CA GLY A 61 -4.19 -1.13 12.48
C GLY A 61 -3.07 -0.52 13.33
N TRP A 62 -1.91 -1.16 13.35
CA TRP A 62 -0.71 -0.64 14.00
C TRP A 62 -0.26 0.67 13.36
N LEU A 63 -0.13 0.75 12.03
CA LEU A 63 0.34 1.95 11.34
C LEU A 63 -0.55 3.18 11.63
N VAL A 64 -1.87 2.98 11.62
CA VAL A 64 -2.84 4.02 11.99
C VAL A 64 -2.65 4.44 13.45
N ALA A 65 -2.55 3.48 14.38
CA ALA A 65 -2.32 3.77 15.79
C ALA A 65 -0.98 4.50 16.03
N HIS A 66 0.08 4.08 15.34
CA HIS A 66 1.41 4.69 15.38
C HIS A 66 1.34 6.17 14.98
N PHE A 67 0.70 6.49 13.85
CA PHE A 67 0.55 7.88 13.42
C PHE A 67 -0.31 8.71 14.37
N LEU A 68 -1.45 8.18 14.82
CA LEU A 68 -2.35 8.90 15.74
C LEU A 68 -1.73 9.14 17.13
N SER A 69 -0.82 8.26 17.57
CA SER A 69 -0.13 8.41 18.86
C SER A 69 1.12 9.29 18.80
N GLY A 70 1.52 9.75 17.60
CA GLY A 70 2.78 10.44 17.38
C GLY A 70 4.00 9.53 17.52
N GLY A 71 3.84 8.25 17.21
CA GLY A 71 4.91 7.25 17.17
C GLY A 71 5.22 6.55 18.49
N ARG A 72 4.30 6.59 19.46
CA ARG A 72 4.49 6.01 20.80
C ARG A 72 3.98 4.58 20.94
N ILE A 73 3.33 4.07 19.91
CA ILE A 73 2.76 2.72 19.80
C ILE A 73 3.22 2.12 18.48
#